data_AF-A0A2V7UFP3-F1
#
_entry.id   AF-A0A2V7UFP3-F1
#
_cell.length_a   1.000
_cell.length_b   1.000
_cell.length_c   1.000
_cell.angle_alpha   90.00
_cell.angle_beta   90.00
_cell.angle_gamma   90.00
#
_symmetry.space_group_name_H-M   'P 1'
#
loop_
_entity.id
_entity.type
_entity.pdbx_description
1 polymer ?
#
loop_
_entity_poly.entity_id
_entity_poly.type
_entity_poly.pdbx_seq_one_letter_code
_entity_poly.pdbx_strand_id
1 'polypeptide(L)'
;MRDRPVSGCRDLAFGDGYAVDDSGEVALEDYAREVTRARDVEAVRREGDPGLVTGLHLCGLDAEPALPLRVDIEDFARDLAMRSGGGGLGWS
;
A
#
# COMPACT_ATOMS: atom_id res chain seq x y z
N MET A 1 8.45 28.27 -4.84
CA MET A 1 7.03 27.92 -4.92
C MET A 1 6.74 26.99 -3.76
N ARG A 2 5.76 27.29 -2.89
CA ARG A 2 5.30 26.33 -1.89
C ARG A 2 4.27 25.45 -2.60
N ASP A 3 4.63 24.19 -2.86
CA ASP A 3 3.64 23.20 -3.28
C ASP A 3 2.55 23.16 -2.21
N ARG A 4 1.31 23.41 -2.61
CA ARG A 4 0.18 23.33 -1.68
C ARG A 4 -0.11 21.85 -1.48
N PRO A 5 -0.24 21.36 -0.25
CA PRO A 5 -0.70 20.00 -0.02
C PRO A 5 -2.00 19.77 -0.78
N VAL A 6 -2.08 18.64 -1.46
CA VAL A 6 -3.30 18.21 -2.15
C VAL A 6 -4.30 17.91 -1.05
N SER A 7 -5.19 18.86 -0.77
CA SER A 7 -6.19 18.69 0.27
C SER A 7 -7.18 17.59 -0.15
N GLY A 8 -7.05 16.40 0.44
CA GLY A 8 -8.00 15.32 0.24
C GLY A 8 -7.43 13.94 0.54
N CYS A 9 -8.29 12.95 0.37
CA CYS A 9 -7.91 11.55 0.33
C CYS A 9 -8.04 11.01 -1.11
N ARG A 10 -7.26 9.97 -1.42
CA ARG A 10 -7.16 9.36 -2.74
C ARG A 10 -6.96 7.87 -2.62
N ASP A 11 -7.57 7.13 -3.54
CA ASP A 11 -7.32 5.71 -3.67
C ASP A 11 -6.21 5.46 -4.69
N LEU A 12 -5.20 4.71 -4.27
CA LEU A 12 -4.19 4.11 -5.13
C LEU A 12 -4.64 2.68 -5.40
N ALA A 13 -5.15 2.43 -6.60
CA ALA A 13 -5.54 1.11 -7.05
C ALA A 13 -4.32 0.33 -7.57
N PHE A 14 -4.22 -0.94 -7.17
CA PHE A 14 -3.28 -1.89 -7.74
C PHE A 14 -3.84 -2.49 -9.04
N GLY A 15 -2.94 -3.01 -9.88
CA GLY A 15 -3.31 -3.77 -11.08
C GLY A 15 -3.97 -5.12 -10.74
N ASP A 16 -3.57 -5.73 -9.62
CA ASP A 16 -4.07 -7.01 -9.13
C ASP A 16 -4.42 -6.99 -7.64
N GLY A 17 -5.09 -8.06 -7.17
CA GLY A 17 -5.34 -8.28 -5.74
C GLY A 17 -4.29 -9.20 -5.14
N TYR A 18 -3.71 -8.82 -4.00
CA TYR A 18 -2.63 -9.54 -3.34
C TYR A 18 -3.09 -10.12 -2.00
N ALA A 19 -2.82 -11.41 -1.78
CA ALA A 19 -3.11 -12.07 -0.51
C ALA A 19 -2.05 -11.66 0.52
N VAL A 20 -2.38 -10.67 1.35
CA VAL A 20 -1.49 -10.12 2.37
C VAL A 20 -2.13 -10.38 3.73
N ASP A 21 -1.36 -11.00 4.64
CA ASP A 21 -1.82 -11.18 6.03
C ASP A 21 -1.84 -9.86 6.80
N ASP A 22 -2.43 -9.86 8.00
CA ASP A 22 -2.59 -8.64 8.79
C ASP A 22 -1.24 -7.98 9.15
N SER A 23 -0.16 -8.75 9.26
CA SER A 23 1.17 -8.19 9.54
C SER A 23 1.80 -7.55 8.30
N GLY A 24 1.58 -8.15 7.12
CA GLY A 24 1.96 -7.59 5.84
C GLY A 24 1.15 -6.34 5.50
N GLU A 25 -0.12 -6.28 5.89
CA GLU A 25 -0.97 -5.11 5.70
C GLU A 25 -0.40 -3.90 6.42
N VAL A 26 -0.08 -4.04 7.71
CA VAL A 26 0.55 -2.97 8.50
C VAL A 26 1.88 -2.55 7.89
N ALA A 27 2.69 -3.52 7.43
CA ALA A 27 3.97 -3.20 6.77
C ALA A 27 3.78 -2.43 5.45
N LEU A 28 2.76 -2.77 4.67
CA LEU A 28 2.41 -2.06 3.43
C LEU A 28 1.93 -0.63 3.71
N GLU A 29 1.09 -0.44 4.71
CA GLU A 29 0.60 0.88 5.13
C GLU A 29 1.76 1.78 5.60
N ASP A 30 2.65 1.26 6.44
CA ASP A 30 3.81 1.99 6.92
C ASP A 30 4.80 2.34 5.79
N TYR A 31 5.04 1.39 4.87
CA TYR A 31 5.86 1.62 3.69
C TYR A 31 5.30 2.76 2.83
N ALA A 32 4.02 2.66 2.48
CA ALA A 32 3.36 3.65 1.65
C ALA A 32 3.31 5.02 2.34
N ARG A 33 3.09 5.08 3.66
CA ARG A 33 3.11 6.32 4.44
C ARG A 33 4.48 7.00 4.34
N GLU A 34 5.56 6.26 4.50
CA GLU A 34 6.92 6.81 4.45
C GLU A 34 7.27 7.36 3.06
N VAL A 35 6.97 6.60 2.00
CA VAL A 35 7.40 6.97 0.63
C VAL A 35 6.50 8.02 -0.01
N THR A 36 5.21 8.08 0.35
CA THR A 36 4.26 9.09 -0.15
C THR A 36 4.17 10.35 0.71
N ARG A 37 4.68 10.28 1.96
CA ARG A 37 4.48 11.31 2.99
C ARG A 37 3.00 11.59 3.29
N ALA A 38 2.11 10.64 3.02
CA ALA A 38 0.73 10.72 3.44
C ALA A 38 0.64 10.83 4.97
N ARG A 39 -0.35 11.57 5.47
CA ARG A 39 -0.64 11.62 6.91
C ARG A 39 -1.28 10.33 7.39
N ASP A 40 -2.14 9.74 6.56
CA ASP A 40 -2.83 8.51 6.87
C ASP A 40 -2.86 7.58 5.66
N VAL A 41 -2.80 6.28 5.91
CA VAL A 41 -2.77 5.22 4.91
C VAL A 41 -3.53 4.02 5.45
N GLU A 42 -4.49 3.53 4.68
CA GLU A 42 -5.27 2.32 5.01
C GLU A 42 -5.30 1.38 3.80
N ALA A 43 -5.15 0.08 4.02
CA ALA A 43 -5.30 -0.91 2.96
C ALA A 43 -6.75 -1.05 2.50
N VAL A 44 -6.94 -1.10 1.17
CA VAL A 44 -8.25 -1.33 0.56
C VAL A 44 -8.34 -2.79 0.15
N ARG A 45 -9.21 -3.53 0.85
CA ARG A 45 -9.50 -4.94 0.56
C ARG A 45 -10.60 -5.09 -0.49
N ARG A 46 -10.57 -6.19 -1.25
CA ARG A 46 -11.58 -6.51 -2.27
C ARG A 46 -12.94 -6.76 -1.62
N GLU A 47 -13.98 -6.14 -2.17
CA GLU A 47 -15.36 -6.44 -1.78
C GLU A 47 -15.69 -7.90 -2.07
N GLY A 48 -16.14 -8.64 -1.06
CA GLY A 48 -16.48 -10.06 -1.16
C GLY A 48 -15.30 -11.04 -0.97
N ASP A 49 -14.05 -10.54 -0.92
CA ASP A 49 -12.87 -11.34 -0.57
C ASP A 49 -11.90 -10.51 0.30
N PRO A 50 -12.11 -10.49 1.63
CA PRO A 50 -11.28 -9.70 2.54
C PRO A 50 -9.84 -10.22 2.61
N GLY A 51 -9.52 -11.39 2.04
CA GLY A 51 -8.15 -11.89 1.99
C GLY A 51 -7.27 -11.15 0.97
N LEU A 52 -7.85 -10.34 0.08
CA LEU A 52 -7.13 -9.68 -1.01
C LEU A 52 -7.07 -8.18 -0.83
N VAL A 53 -5.86 -7.63 -0.71
CA VAL A 53 -5.60 -6.19 -0.78
C VAL A 53 -5.51 -5.77 -2.24
N THR A 54 -6.30 -4.77 -2.64
CA THR A 54 -6.42 -4.26 -4.02
C THR A 54 -5.93 -2.83 -4.20
N GLY A 55 -5.45 -2.20 -3.13
CA GLY A 55 -4.96 -0.83 -3.18
C GLY A 55 -4.80 -0.23 -1.79
N LEU A 56 -4.61 1.09 -1.76
CA LEU A 56 -4.47 1.89 -0.54
C LEU A 56 -5.33 3.15 -0.61
N HIS A 57 -5.92 3.53 0.52
CA HIS A 57 -6.52 4.83 0.75
C HIS A 57 -5.48 5.75 1.40
N LEU A 58 -5.13 6.84 0.73
CA LEU A 58 -4.08 7.78 1.16
C LEU A 58 -4.71 9.13 1.49
N CYS A 59 -4.47 9.66 2.69
CA CYS A 59 -4.97 10.97 3.12
C CYS A 59 -3.83 11.95 3.46
N GLY A 60 -4.05 13.23 3.17
CA GLY A 60 -3.13 14.30 3.57
C GLY A 60 -1.81 14.29 2.80
N LEU A 61 -1.88 13.96 1.52
CA LEU A 61 -0.74 13.99 0.61
C LEU A 61 -0.30 15.42 0.30
N ASP A 62 1.01 15.65 0.20
CA ASP A 62 1.55 16.92 -0.27
C ASP A 62 1.40 17.07 -1.80
N ALA A 63 1.46 15.95 -2.53
CA ALA A 63 1.33 15.87 -3.98
C ALA A 63 0.78 14.51 -4.41
N GLU A 64 0.29 14.42 -5.65
CA GLU A 64 -0.13 13.15 -6.25
C GLU A 64 1.08 12.22 -6.41
N PRO A 65 1.03 10.95 -5.95
CA PRO A 65 2.13 10.01 -6.11
C PRO A 65 2.46 9.79 -7.59
N ALA A 66 3.73 9.99 -7.95
CA ALA A 66 4.21 9.75 -9.31
C ALA A 66 4.08 8.27 -9.70
N LEU A 67 3.92 7.98 -11.00
CA LEU A 67 3.73 6.61 -11.49
C LEU A 67 4.81 5.62 -10.98
N PRO A 68 6.12 5.94 -10.99
CA PRO A 68 7.13 5.00 -10.48
C PRO A 68 6.93 4.64 -9.01
N LEU A 69 6.45 5.59 -8.19
CA LEU A 69 6.19 5.37 -6.77
C LEU A 69 4.98 4.45 -6.57
N ARG A 70 3.95 4.60 -7.40
CA ARG A 70 2.77 3.71 -7.36
C ARG A 70 3.13 2.28 -7.70
N VAL A 71 3.96 2.08 -8.73
CA VAL A 71 4.47 0.76 -9.14
C VAL A 71 5.29 0.14 -8.02
N ASP A 72 6.16 0.93 -7.40
CA ASP A 72 7.02 0.47 -6.30
C ASP A 72 6.22 0.03 -5.06
N ILE A 73 5.16 0.76 -4.68
CA ILE A 73 4.23 0.35 -3.61
C ILE A 73 3.52 -0.96 -3.97
N GLU A 74 3.08 -1.11 -5.23
CA GLU A 74 2.43 -2.34 -5.68
C GLU A 74 3.40 -3.53 -5.72
N ASP A 75 4.64 -3.33 -6.16
CA ASP A 75 5.70 -4.33 -6.13
C ASP A 75 5.97 -4.79 -4.70
N PHE A 76 5.96 -3.88 -3.72
CA PHE A 76 6.09 -4.23 -2.31
C PHE A 76 4.91 -5.08 -1.79
N ALA A 77 3.67 -4.74 -2.15
CA ALA A 77 2.49 -5.55 -1.81
C ALA A 77 2.59 -6.97 -2.39
N ARG A 78 3.07 -7.09 -3.64
CA ARG A 78 3.31 -8.37 -4.30
C ARG A 78 4.36 -9.19 -3.57
N ASP A 79 5.47 -8.57 -3.17
CA ASP A 79 6.53 -9.22 -2.41
C ASP A 79 6.04 -9.76 -1.06
N LEU A 80 5.21 -9.01 -0.34
CA LEU A 80 4.58 -9.46 0.89
C LEU A 80 3.68 -10.68 0.68
N ALA A 81 2.88 -10.68 -0.40
CA ALA A 81 2.04 -11.82 -0.76
C ALA A 81 2.85 -13.06 -1.15
N MET A 82 3.98 -12.90 -1.85
CA MET A 82 4.87 -14.02 -2.17
C MET A 82 5.52 -14.62 -0.92
N ARG A 83 5.84 -13.80 0.09
CA ARG A 83 6.46 -14.25 1.34
C ARG A 83 5.47 -14.97 2.25
N SER A 84 4.21 -14.54 2.29
CA SER A 84 3.15 -15.15 3.09
C SER A 84 2.62 -16.46 2.49
N GLY A 85 2.76 -16.67 1.17
CA GLY A 85 2.44 -17.93 0.48
C GLY A 85 3.48 -19.06 0.62
N GLY A 86 4.66 -18.77 1.19
CA GLY A 86 5.75 -19.72 1.41
C GLY A 86 5.85 -20.12 2.87
N GLY A 87 5.26 -21.28 3.23
CA GLY A 87 5.40 -21.83 4.57
C GLY A 87 6.88 -22.01 4.97
N GLY A 88 7.28 -21.34 6.05
CA GLY A 88 8.39 -21.75 6.90
C GLY A 88 9.77 -21.13 6.63
N LEU A 89 10.28 -20.51 7.70
CA LEU A 89 11.70 -20.35 8.08
C LEU A 89 12.46 -19.17 7.47
N GLY A 90 12.86 -18.22 8.33
CA GLY A 90 14.01 -17.36 8.00
C GLY A 90 14.15 -16.00 8.69
N TRP A 91 13.73 -15.81 9.94
CA TRP A 91 14.34 -14.75 10.75
C TRP A 91 14.47 -15.21 12.22
N SER A 92 15.72 -15.37 12.63
CA SER A 92 16.22 -15.52 14.00
C SER A 92 17.43 -14.60 14.14
#